data_AF-A0A7Y3HZ54-F1
#
_entry.id   AF-A0A7Y3HZ54-F1
#
_cell.length_a   1.000
_cell.length_b   1.000
_cell.length_c   1.000
_cell.angle_alpha   90.00
_cell.angle_beta   90.00
_cell.angle_gamma   90.00
#
_symmetry.space_group_name_H-M   'P 1'
#
loop_
_entity.id
_entity.type
_entity.pdbx_description
1 polymer ?
#
loop_
_entity_poly.entity_id
_entity_poly.type
_entity_poly.pdbx_seq_one_letter_code
_entity_poly.pdbx_strand_id
1 'polypeptide(L)'
;VLTYAVSGYTYYDPEVWDGLDGFILWDRETESLWWPLIDRAVSGKLKGVRLQKLENMYWQDTRWEVIKDKFPNARVMISGQDYSRPKSWKKYKDVSEIIRNFSN
;
A
#
# COMPACT_ATOMS: atom_id res chain seq x y z
N VAL A 1 7.15 -0.85 -10.83
CA VAL A 1 6.54 0.03 -9.80
C VAL A 1 5.04 -0.23 -9.79
N LEU A 2 4.49 -0.49 -8.60
CA LEU A 2 3.06 -0.65 -8.32
C LEU A 2 2.55 0.58 -7.59
N THR A 3 1.30 0.97 -7.84
CA THR A 3 0.63 2.06 -7.13
C THR A 3 -0.54 1.52 -6.35
N TYR A 4 -0.56 1.83 -5.06
CA TYR A 4 -1.55 1.32 -4.12
C TYR A 4 -2.64 2.35 -3.82
N ALA A 5 -3.85 1.85 -3.54
CA ALA A 5 -4.92 2.60 -2.88
C ALA A 5 -5.59 1.70 -1.84
N VAL A 6 -6.38 2.28 -0.94
CA VAL A 6 -7.23 1.49 -0.04
C VAL A 6 -8.37 0.89 -0.85
N SER A 7 -8.63 -0.41 -0.68
CA SER A 7 -9.64 -1.13 -1.46
C SER A 7 -11.09 -0.81 -1.04
N GLY A 8 -11.28 -0.22 0.14
CA GLY A 8 -12.59 -0.03 0.77
C GLY A 8 -13.07 -1.23 1.59
N TYR A 9 -12.28 -2.32 1.64
CA TYR A 9 -12.55 -3.50 2.45
C TYR A 9 -11.53 -3.66 3.57
N THR A 10 -11.98 -4.24 4.68
CA THR A 10 -11.10 -4.79 5.72
C THR A 10 -10.97 -6.29 5.57
N TYR A 11 -9.96 -6.85 6.20
CA TYR A 11 -9.75 -8.29 6.29
C TYR A 11 -9.43 -8.66 7.74
N TYR A 12 -10.01 -9.79 8.16
CA TYR A 12 -9.94 -10.35 9.50
C TYR A 12 -9.33 -11.76 9.40
N ASP A 13 -8.33 -12.03 10.24
CA ASP A 13 -7.80 -13.38 10.47
C ASP A 13 -7.45 -13.52 11.96
N PRO A 14 -8.03 -14.48 12.70
CA PRO A 14 -7.75 -14.64 14.12
C PRO A 14 -6.28 -15.00 14.41
N GLU A 15 -5.55 -15.54 13.43
CA GLU A 15 -4.13 -15.88 13.59
C GLU A 15 -3.21 -14.66 13.41
N VAL A 16 -3.73 -13.55 12.90
CA VAL A 16 -2.97 -12.32 12.65
C VAL A 16 -3.44 -11.24 13.59
N TRP A 17 -2.58 -10.89 14.54
CA TRP A 17 -2.80 -9.76 15.47
C TRP A 17 -4.14 -9.87 16.22
N ASP A 18 -4.44 -11.08 16.72
CA ASP A 18 -5.67 -11.41 17.47
C ASP A 18 -6.98 -11.01 16.76
N GLY A 19 -6.98 -11.05 15.42
CA GLY A 19 -8.17 -10.70 14.64
C GLY A 19 -8.41 -9.21 14.50
N LEU A 20 -7.37 -8.38 14.53
CA LEU A 20 -7.51 -6.96 14.23
C LEU A 20 -7.96 -6.77 12.76
N ASP A 21 -9.11 -6.11 12.56
CA ASP A 21 -9.57 -5.69 11.24
C ASP A 21 -8.54 -4.75 10.59
N GLY A 22 -7.87 -5.24 9.54
CA GLY A 22 -6.87 -4.49 8.80
C GLY A 22 -7.42 -4.02 7.45
N PHE A 23 -7.09 -2.79 7.05
CA PHE A 23 -7.40 -2.33 5.70
C PHE A 23 -6.63 -3.15 4.66
N ILE A 24 -7.26 -3.38 3.50
CA ILE A 24 -6.62 -4.02 2.35
C ILE A 24 -6.19 -2.96 1.35
N LEU A 25 -4.97 -3.10 0.84
CA LEU A 25 -4.47 -2.29 -0.26
C LEU A 25 -4.79 -2.98 -1.58
N TRP A 26 -5.22 -2.21 -2.57
CA TRP A 26 -5.35 -2.63 -3.96
C TRP A 26 -4.21 -2.02 -4.76
N ASP A 27 -3.52 -2.81 -5.59
CA ASP A 27 -2.60 -2.26 -6.58
C ASP A 27 -3.29 -2.10 -7.94
N ARG A 28 -3.09 -0.94 -8.56
CA ARG A 28 -3.80 -0.59 -9.80
C ARG A 28 -3.34 -1.38 -11.02
N GLU A 29 -2.05 -1.70 -11.10
CA GLU A 29 -1.47 -2.22 -12.33
C GLU A 29 -1.73 -3.71 -12.54
N THR A 30 -1.89 -4.49 -11.47
CA THR A 30 -2.18 -5.93 -11.51
C THR A 30 -3.54 -6.30 -10.94
N GLU A 31 -4.21 -5.34 -10.29
CA GLU A 31 -5.49 -5.51 -9.61
C GLU A 31 -5.41 -6.53 -8.45
N SER A 32 -4.22 -6.72 -7.87
CA SER A 32 -4.03 -7.60 -6.71
C SER A 32 -4.38 -6.89 -5.41
N LEU A 33 -4.74 -7.70 -4.40
CA LEU A 33 -5.07 -7.22 -3.06
C LEU A 33 -3.96 -7.62 -2.10
N TRP A 34 -3.59 -6.69 -1.24
CA TRP A 34 -2.43 -6.78 -0.36
C TRP A 34 -2.84 -6.49 1.07
N TRP A 35 -2.42 -7.36 1.97
CA TRP A 35 -2.61 -7.17 3.39
C TRP A 35 -1.32 -6.65 4.03
N PRO A 36 -1.25 -5.36 4.37
CA PRO A 36 -0.03 -4.76 4.92
C PRO A 36 0.38 -5.34 6.27
N LEU A 37 -0.54 -5.89 7.08
CA LEU A 37 -0.20 -6.48 8.38
C LEU A 37 0.73 -7.69 8.29
N ILE A 38 0.71 -8.41 7.16
CA ILE A 38 1.56 -9.57 6.89
C ILE A 38 2.50 -9.36 5.69
N ASP A 39 2.58 -8.13 5.20
CA ASP A 39 3.41 -7.72 4.07
C ASP A 39 3.21 -8.58 2.81
N ARG A 40 1.98 -8.95 2.46
CA ARG A 40 1.74 -9.93 1.38
C ARG A 40 0.51 -9.65 0.53
N ALA A 41 0.61 -9.97 -0.75
CA ALA A 41 -0.53 -10.10 -1.64
C ALA A 41 -1.37 -11.34 -1.25
N VAL A 42 -2.63 -11.13 -0.93
CA VAL A 42 -3.58 -12.17 -0.49
C VAL A 42 -4.50 -12.63 -1.62
N SER A 43 -4.66 -11.82 -2.67
CA SER A 43 -5.48 -12.15 -3.84
C SER A 43 -4.95 -11.49 -5.11
N GLY A 44 -5.41 -11.97 -6.27
CA GLY A 44 -5.03 -11.46 -7.59
C GLY A 44 -3.75 -12.08 -8.15
N LYS A 45 -3.21 -11.47 -9.21
CA LYS A 45 -2.09 -12.01 -9.98
C LYS A 45 -0.80 -12.14 -9.16
N LEU A 46 -0.63 -11.30 -8.15
CA LEU A 46 0.56 -11.29 -7.31
C LEU A 46 0.38 -12.07 -6.01
N LYS A 47 -0.68 -12.88 -5.83
CA LYS A 47 -0.92 -13.66 -4.61
C LYS A 47 0.35 -14.41 -4.16
N GLY A 48 0.71 -14.23 -2.88
CA GLY A 48 1.90 -14.82 -2.27
C GLY A 48 3.14 -13.92 -2.29
N VAL A 49 3.21 -12.94 -3.19
CA VAL A 49 4.32 -11.99 -3.28
C VAL A 49 4.37 -11.10 -2.05
N ARG A 50 5.58 -10.83 -1.55
CA ARG A 50 5.81 -9.97 -0.38
C ARG A 50 6.02 -8.51 -0.74
N LEU A 51 5.56 -7.60 0.13
CA LEU A 51 5.90 -6.18 0.08
C LEU A 51 7.36 -5.99 0.50
N GLN A 52 8.07 -5.14 -0.23
CA GLN A 52 9.40 -4.70 0.16
C GLN A 52 9.26 -3.50 1.09
N LYS A 53 9.68 -3.66 2.35
CA LYS A 53 9.74 -2.54 3.29
C LYS A 53 10.89 -1.62 2.91
N LEU A 54 10.63 -0.33 2.97
CA LEU A 54 11.68 0.68 2.89
C LEU A 54 12.55 0.56 4.15
N GLU A 55 13.87 0.58 3.99
CA GLU A 55 14.79 0.50 5.13
C GLU A 55 14.55 1.67 6.09
N ASN A 56 14.67 1.40 7.39
CA ASN A 56 14.40 2.37 8.45
C ASN A 56 15.27 3.64 8.38
N MET A 57 16.38 3.63 7.65
CA MET A 57 17.19 4.83 7.47
C MET A 57 16.57 5.87 6.52
N TYR A 58 15.55 5.48 5.74
CA TYR A 58 14.86 6.37 4.81
C TYR A 58 13.53 6.92 5.34
N TRP A 59 13.09 6.48 6.53
CA TRP A 59 11.84 6.94 7.12
C TRP A 59 11.95 7.03 8.64
N GLN A 60 11.07 7.82 9.26
CA GLN A 60 11.00 7.93 10.71
C GLN A 60 9.55 8.16 11.15
N ASP A 61 9.18 7.59 12.29
CA ASP A 61 7.97 8.01 13.00
C ASP A 61 8.14 9.46 13.47
N THR A 62 7.06 10.22 13.41
CA THR A 62 7.10 11.65 13.76
C THR A 62 5.78 12.11 14.34
N ARG A 63 5.80 13.25 15.03
CA ARG A 63 4.64 13.91 15.62
C ARG A 63 4.33 15.18 14.84
N TRP A 64 3.06 15.62 14.86
CA TRP A 64 2.66 16.84 14.18
C TRP A 64 3.42 18.09 14.66
N GLU A 65 3.73 18.16 15.96
CA GLU A 65 4.55 19.22 16.54
C GLU A 65 5.94 19.33 15.88
N VAL A 66 6.60 18.19 15.62
CA VAL A 66 7.93 18.13 14.96
C VAL A 66 7.82 18.60 13.51
N ILE A 67 6.73 18.24 12.82
CA ILE A 67 6.49 18.70 11.45
C ILE A 67 6.30 20.22 11.42
N LYS A 68 5.53 20.79 12.35
CA LYS A 68 5.30 22.24 12.40
C LYS A 68 6.54 23.04 12.80
N ASP A 69 7.38 22.50 13.67
CA ASP A 69 8.67 23.11 14.02
C ASP A 69 9.63 23.13 12.82
N LYS A 70 9.84 21.98 12.17
CA LYS A 70 10.75 21.85 11.03
C LYS A 70 10.23 22.49 9.74
N PHE A 71 8.92 22.48 9.54
CA PHE A 71 8.26 23.01 8.35
C PHE A 71 7.13 23.98 8.76
N PRO A 72 7.47 25.22 9.16
CA PRO A 72 6.49 26.19 9.68
C PRO A 72 5.32 26.45 8.73
N ASN A 73 5.57 26.37 7.43
CA ASN A 73 4.57 26.59 6.37
C ASN A 73 3.79 25.32 5.98
N ALA A 74 4.02 24.17 6.61
CA ALA A 74 3.25 22.96 6.36
C ALA A 74 1.76 23.20 6.63
N ARG A 75 0.93 22.74 5.69
CA ARG A 75 -0.53 22.85 5.72
C ARG A 75 -1.13 21.46 5.57
N VAL A 76 -2.24 21.23 6.25
CA VAL A 76 -3.06 20.02 6.05
C VAL A 76 -3.82 20.18 4.75
N MET A 77 -3.81 19.12 3.93
CA MET A 77 -4.57 19.08 2.69
C MET A 77 -6.08 19.11 3.00
N ILE A 78 -6.83 19.94 2.29
CA ILE A 78 -8.29 20.03 2.49
C ILE A 78 -8.98 18.73 2.05
N SER A 79 -10.03 18.34 2.76
CA SER A 79 -10.85 17.19 2.39
C SER A 79 -11.63 17.42 1.10
N GLY A 80 -12.03 16.33 0.43
CA GLY A 80 -12.90 16.39 -0.75
C GLY A 80 -12.21 16.84 -2.04
N GLN A 81 -10.87 16.82 -2.07
CA GLN A 81 -10.14 16.99 -3.32
C GLN A 81 -10.41 15.80 -4.25
N ASP A 82 -10.82 16.10 -5.48
CA ASP A 82 -10.98 15.11 -6.52
C ASP A 82 -9.93 15.31 -7.62
N TYR A 83 -9.54 14.21 -8.27
CA TYR A 83 -8.54 14.20 -9.31
C TYR A 83 -9.07 13.39 -10.50
N SER A 84 -9.09 14.03 -11.67
CA SER A 84 -9.45 13.36 -12.92
C SER A 84 -8.37 12.35 -13.28
N ARG A 85 -8.67 11.06 -13.05
CA ARG A 85 -7.75 9.96 -13.31
C ARG A 85 -7.49 9.86 -14.82
N PRO A 86 -6.23 9.81 -15.27
CA PRO A 86 -5.89 9.52 -16.65
C PRO A 86 -6.54 8.21 -17.12
N LYS A 87 -6.92 8.11 -18.40
CA LYS A 87 -7.45 6.85 -18.96
C LYS A 87 -6.36 5.87 -19.40
N SER A 88 -5.11 6.35 -19.50
CA SER A 88 -3.98 5.65 -20.11
C SER A 88 -3.01 5.02 -19.10
N TRP A 89 -3.49 4.59 -17.92
CA TRP A 89 -2.61 3.94 -16.95
C TRP A 89 -2.06 2.62 -17.47
N LYS A 90 -0.78 2.37 -17.18
CA LYS A 90 -0.12 1.11 -17.47
C LYS A 90 -0.81 -0.02 -16.72
N LYS A 91 -1.03 -1.15 -17.40
CA LYS A 91 -1.43 -2.41 -16.78
C LYS A 91 -0.34 -3.45 -17.01
N TYR A 92 -0.07 -4.30 -16.01
CA TYR A 92 0.85 -5.44 -16.18
C TYR A 92 0.03 -6.68 -16.56
N LYS A 93 0.23 -7.15 -17.80
CA LYS A 93 -0.39 -8.39 -18.28
C LYS A 93 0.35 -9.60 -17.74
N ASP A 94 1.68 -9.60 -17.92
CA ASP A 94 2.60 -10.60 -17.41
C ASP A 94 3.28 -10.09 -16.13
N VAL A 95 3.26 -10.93 -15.10
CA VAL A 95 3.86 -10.67 -13.78
C VAL A 95 4.82 -11.78 -13.36
N SER A 96 5.16 -12.70 -14.26
CA SER A 96 5.91 -13.92 -13.97
C SER A 96 7.28 -13.61 -13.35
N GLU A 97 7.95 -12.57 -13.84
CA GLU A 97 9.23 -12.13 -13.29
C GLU A 97 9.10 -11.62 -11.85
N ILE A 98 8.04 -10.86 -11.55
CA ILE A 98 7.77 -10.34 -10.20
C ILE A 98 7.54 -11.50 -9.24
N ILE A 99 6.68 -12.45 -9.62
CA ILE A 99 6.42 -13.65 -8.82
C ILE A 99 7.72 -14.43 -8.59
N ARG A 100 8.49 -14.70 -9.65
CA ARG A 100 9.74 -15.45 -9.54
C ARG A 100 10.74 -14.81 -8.58
N ASN A 101 10.82 -13.48 -8.58
CA ASN A 101 11.83 -12.76 -7.79
C ASN A 101 11.37 -12.48 -6.35
N PHE A 102 10.06 -12.49 -6.06
CA PHE A 102 9.51 -11.96 -4.81
C PHE A 102 8.45 -12.85 -4.14
N SER A 103 8.10 -13.98 -4.74
CA SER A 103 7.35 -15.04 -4.06
C SER A 103 8.34 -15.94 -3.31
N ASN A 104 8.17 -16.02 -1.99
CA ASN A 104 8.84 -16.98 -1.12
C ASN A 104 7.93 -18.18 -0.88
#